data_AF-A0A8S2ZUU7-F1
#
_entry.id   AF-A0A8S2ZUU7-F1
#
_cell.length_a   1.000
_cell.length_b   1.000
_cell.length_c   1.000
_cell.angle_alpha   90.00
_cell.angle_beta   90.00
_cell.angle_gamma   90.00
#
_symmetry.space_group_name_H-M   'P 1'
#
loop_
_entity.id
_entity.type
_entity.pdbx_description
1 polymer ?
#
loop_
_entity_poly.entity_id
_entity_poly.type
_entity_poly.pdbx_seq_one_letter_code
_entity_poly.pdbx_strand_id
1 'polypeptide(L)'
;MSNLLPLHKRYEIIFLSCHRYGPHLGVKKIAKIVKCATSTVKRWKKRWACTKDLSNEPKVGRSRVTTADEDQMILELVESSDEATCSSIQKGLKRRK
;
A
#
# COMPACT_ATOMS: atom_id res chain seq x y z
N MET A 1 11.28 13.85 -7.58
CA MET A 1 11.59 12.45 -7.93
C MET A 1 11.53 11.62 -6.66
N SER A 2 10.77 10.53 -6.63
CA SER A 2 10.72 9.69 -5.43
C SER A 2 12.04 8.93 -5.30
N ASN A 3 12.78 9.19 -4.23
CA ASN A 3 14.04 8.51 -3.87
C ASN A 3 13.78 7.07 -3.43
N LEU A 4 13.22 6.25 -4.31
CA LEU A 4 12.86 4.88 -4.01
C LEU A 4 14.05 3.96 -4.32
N LEU A 5 14.53 3.24 -3.31
CA LEU A 5 15.65 2.32 -3.45
C LEU A 5 15.35 1.29 -4.57
N PRO A 6 16.23 1.09 -5.57
CA PRO A 6 16.02 0.09 -6.63
C PRO A 6 15.79 -1.32 -6.09
N LEU A 7 15.03 -2.15 -6.81
CA LEU A 7 14.63 -3.50 -6.36
C LEU A 7 15.82 -4.40 -6.02
N HIS A 8 16.87 -4.41 -6.86
CA HIS A 8 18.07 -5.21 -6.63
C HIS A 8 18.75 -4.87 -5.28
N LYS A 9 18.80 -3.58 -4.90
CA LYS A 9 19.35 -3.16 -3.61
C LYS A 9 18.50 -3.59 -2.41
N ARG A 10 17.19 -3.77 -2.61
CA ARG A 10 16.31 -4.31 -1.56
C ARG A 10 16.62 -5.79 -1.34
N TYR A 11 16.79 -6.55 -2.42
CA TYR A 11 17.24 -7.94 -2.32
C TYR A 11 18.63 -8.05 -1.71
N GLU A 12 19.55 -7.16 -2.06
CA GLU A 12 20.87 -7.07 -1.44
C GLU A 12 20.77 -6.84 0.08
N ILE A 13 19.87 -5.97 0.55
CA ILE A 13 19.61 -5.80 2.00
C ILE A 13 19.17 -7.11 2.66
N ILE A 14 18.28 -7.88 2.02
CA ILE A 14 17.80 -9.16 2.57
C ILE A 14 18.91 -10.21 2.55
N PHE A 15 19.65 -10.30 1.45
CA PHE A 15 20.82 -11.16 1.32
C PHE A 15 21.82 -10.89 2.45
N LEU A 16 22.20 -9.63 2.65
CA LEU A 16 23.17 -9.25 3.68
C LEU A 16 22.64 -9.40 5.11
N SER A 17 21.32 -9.45 5.34
CA SER A 17 20.75 -9.41 6.69
C SER A 17 20.24 -10.74 7.24
N CYS A 18 19.51 -11.53 6.45
CA CYS A 18 18.80 -12.71 6.97
C CYS A 18 18.64 -13.86 5.97
N HIS A 19 19.20 -13.76 4.77
CA HIS A 19 19.17 -14.86 3.82
C HIS A 19 20.06 -16.03 4.26
N ARG A 20 19.65 -17.27 4.00
CA ARG A 20 20.37 -18.49 4.42
C ARG A 20 21.83 -18.55 3.95
N TYR A 21 22.10 -18.04 2.75
CA TYR A 21 23.46 -17.96 2.18
C TYR A 21 24.13 -16.61 2.39
N GLY A 22 23.57 -15.78 3.26
CA GLY A 22 23.99 -14.42 3.51
C GLY A 22 24.97 -14.29 4.68
N PRO A 23 25.69 -13.15 4.78
CA PRO A 23 26.64 -12.88 5.86
C PRO A 23 26.02 -12.42 7.19
N HIS A 24 24.68 -12.30 7.30
CA HIS A 24 23.96 -11.91 8.53
C HIS A 24 24.50 -10.65 9.24
N LEU A 25 24.75 -9.59 8.47
CA LEU A 25 25.36 -8.36 8.97
C LEU A 25 24.39 -7.48 9.77
N GLY A 26 24.96 -6.65 10.65
CA GLY A 26 24.23 -5.63 11.39
C GLY A 26 23.74 -4.46 10.50
N VAL A 27 22.61 -3.85 10.89
CA VAL A 27 21.92 -2.79 10.13
C VAL A 27 22.83 -1.64 9.71
N LYS A 28 23.71 -1.17 10.60
CA LYS A 28 24.65 -0.05 10.30
C LYS A 28 25.63 -0.42 9.18
N LYS A 29 26.14 -1.66 9.17
CA LYS A 29 27.10 -2.13 8.15
C LYS A 29 26.42 -2.30 6.79
N ILE A 30 25.20 -2.86 6.78
CA ILE A 30 24.39 -2.98 5.56
C ILE A 30 24.10 -1.60 4.95
N ALA A 31 23.71 -0.64 5.77
CA ALA A 31 23.40 0.72 5.32
C ALA A 31 24.61 1.37 4.59
N LYS A 32 25.82 1.15 5.11
CA LYS A 32 27.08 1.59 4.48
C LYS A 32 27.34 0.87 3.15
N ILE A 33 27.22 -0.46 3.10
CA ILE A 33 27.46 -1.27 1.88
C ILE A 33 26.49 -0.87 0.76
N VAL A 34 25.19 -0.83 1.07
CA VAL A 34 24.13 -0.57 0.10
C VAL A 34 24.02 0.93 -0.24
N LYS A 35 24.69 1.80 0.52
CA LYS A 35 24.64 3.28 0.43
C LYS A 35 23.20 3.81 0.60
N CYS A 36 22.57 3.45 1.71
CA CYS A 36 21.22 3.91 2.07
C CYS A 36 21.09 4.24 3.56
N ALA A 37 19.98 4.87 3.97
CA ALA A 37 19.74 5.15 5.38
C ALA A 37 19.46 3.87 6.18
N THR A 38 19.85 3.84 7.46
CA THR A 38 19.57 2.71 8.37
C THR A 38 18.06 2.43 8.52
N SER A 39 17.22 3.46 8.43
CA SER A 39 15.76 3.36 8.38
C SER A 39 15.27 2.57 7.17
N THR A 40 15.94 2.71 6.02
CA THR A 40 15.61 1.98 4.79
C THR A 40 15.89 0.50 4.95
N VAL A 41 17.03 0.14 5.55
CA VAL A 41 17.36 -1.25 5.89
C VAL A 41 16.31 -1.85 6.83
N LYS A 42 15.96 -1.15 7.92
CA LYS A 42 14.93 -1.62 8.87
C LYS A 42 13.57 -1.82 8.19
N ARG A 43 13.15 -0.88 7.34
CA ARG A 43 11.88 -0.95 6.59
C ARG A 43 11.82 -2.22 5.74
N TRP A 44 12.84 -2.48 4.93
CA TRP A 44 12.84 -3.64 4.03
C TRP A 44 12.95 -4.97 4.77
N LYS A 45 13.73 -5.03 5.87
CA LYS A 45 13.74 -6.19 6.76
C LYS A 45 12.35 -6.48 7.33
N LYS A 46 11.65 -5.46 7.83
CA LYS A 46 10.28 -5.61 8.35
C LYS A 46 9.34 -6.10 7.26
N ARG A 47 9.38 -5.50 6.07
CA ARG A 47 8.53 -5.91 4.95
C ARG A 47 8.78 -7.36 4.52
N TRP A 48 10.04 -7.76 4.42
CA TRP A 48 10.40 -9.15 4.12
C TRP A 48 9.93 -10.15 5.19
N ALA A 49 9.89 -9.75 6.46
CA ALA A 49 9.33 -10.59 7.51
C ALA A 49 7.81 -10.77 7.36
N CYS A 50 7.09 -9.74 6.90
CA CYS A 50 5.64 -9.77 6.76
C CYS A 50 5.15 -10.43 5.47
N THR A 51 5.68 -10.03 4.30
CA THR A 51 5.08 -10.39 3.00
C THR A 51 5.97 -11.22 2.10
N LYS A 52 7.28 -11.30 2.38
CA LYS A 52 8.30 -11.86 1.47
C LYS A 52 8.32 -11.20 0.08
N ASP A 53 7.74 -10.01 -0.05
CA ASP A 53 7.72 -9.23 -1.29
C ASP A 53 8.42 -7.88 -1.09
N LEU A 54 9.37 -7.59 -1.98
CA LEU A 54 10.16 -6.35 -1.99
C LEU A 54 9.78 -5.43 -3.15
N SER A 55 8.79 -5.81 -3.96
CA SER A 55 8.29 -5.03 -5.08
C SER A 55 7.68 -3.71 -4.61
N ASN A 56 7.50 -2.76 -5.53
CA ASN A 56 6.78 -1.55 -5.18
C ASN A 56 5.34 -1.92 -4.80
N GLU A 57 4.84 -1.40 -3.68
CA GLU A 57 3.40 -1.44 -3.47
C GLU A 57 2.77 -0.59 -4.56
N PRO A 58 1.67 -1.05 -5.18
CA PRO A 58 0.88 -0.17 -5.99
C PRO A 58 0.53 1.05 -5.14
N LYS A 59 0.66 2.25 -5.71
CA LYS A 59 0.16 3.44 -5.03
C LYS A 59 -1.33 3.23 -4.86
N VAL A 60 -1.76 2.88 -3.66
CA VAL A 60 -3.17 2.94 -3.29
C VAL A 60 -3.55 4.41 -3.38
N GLY A 61 -4.50 4.71 -4.27
CA GLY A 61 -5.12 6.02 -4.34
C GLY A 61 -5.85 6.35 -3.04
N ARG A 62 -6.56 7.47 -3.02
CA ARG A 62 -7.45 7.76 -1.90
C ARG A 62 -8.44 6.60 -1.73
N SER A 63 -8.64 6.15 -0.50
CA SER A 63 -9.71 5.19 -0.19
C SER A 63 -11.03 5.69 -0.79
N ARG A 64 -11.82 4.78 -1.36
CA ARG A 64 -13.15 5.13 -1.85
C ARG A 64 -13.97 5.72 -0.71
N VAL A 65 -14.76 6.74 -1.03
CA VAL A 65 -15.66 7.39 -0.06
C VAL A 65 -16.88 6.51 0.21
N THR A 66 -17.32 5.76 -0.81
CA THR A 66 -18.44 4.83 -0.75
C THR A 66 -17.98 3.39 -0.59
N THR A 67 -18.78 2.58 0.11
CA THR A 67 -18.65 1.11 0.15
C THR A 67 -19.32 0.48 -1.08
N ALA A 68 -19.07 -0.81 -1.32
CA ALA A 68 -19.74 -1.55 -2.41
C ALA A 68 -21.26 -1.56 -2.23
N ASP A 69 -21.74 -1.72 -1.00
CA ASP A 69 -23.17 -1.69 -0.67
C ASP A 69 -23.78 -0.29 -0.91
N GLU A 70 -23.04 0.77 -0.55
CA GLU A 70 -23.46 2.15 -0.83
C GLU A 70 -23.48 2.43 -2.34
N ASP A 71 -22.50 1.93 -3.11
CA ASP A 71 -22.47 2.01 -4.56
C ASP A 71 -23.70 1.32 -5.18
N GLN A 72 -24.05 0.13 -4.71
CA GLN A 72 -25.22 -0.61 -5.19
C GLN A 72 -26.53 0.13 -4.86
N MET A 73 -26.63 0.70 -3.66
CA MET A 73 -27.79 1.48 -3.28
C MET A 73 -27.92 2.80 -4.07
N ILE A 74 -26.80 3.42 -4.47
CA ILE A 74 -26.82 4.56 -5.39
C ILE A 74 -27.43 4.15 -6.73
N LEU A 75 -27.03 2.99 -7.27
CA LEU A 75 -27.58 2.48 -8.54
C LEU A 75 -29.09 2.24 -8.44
N GLU A 76 -29.56 1.59 -7.37
CA GLU A 76 -31.00 1.36 -7.14
C GLU A 76 -31.79 2.68 -7.06
N LEU A 77 -31.26 3.69 -6.38
CA LEU A 77 -31.92 4.99 -6.25
C LEU A 77 -32.03 5.70 -7.59
N VAL A 78 -31.03 5.56 -8.47
CA VAL A 78 -31.05 6.10 -9.83
C VAL A 78 -32.05 5.33 -10.70
N GLU A 79 -32.03 3.99 -10.66
CA GLU A 79 -32.96 3.16 -11.44
C GLU A 79 -34.42 3.33 -11.02
N SER A 80 -34.66 3.67 -9.75
CA SER A 80 -36.01 3.89 -9.22
C SER A 80 -36.62 5.25 -9.60
N SER A 81 -35.83 6.18 -10.15
CA SER A 81 -36.29 7.54 -10.43
C SER A 81 -35.52 8.20 -11.58
N ASP A 82 -36.21 8.44 -12.70
CA ASP A 82 -35.62 9.10 -13.88
C ASP A 82 -35.15 10.55 -13.61
N GLU A 83 -35.63 11.18 -12.53
CA GLU A 83 -35.24 12.53 -12.10
C GLU A 83 -34.27 12.52 -10.89
N ALA A 84 -33.56 11.41 -10.65
CA ALA A 84 -32.62 11.32 -9.55
C ALA A 84 -31.52 12.40 -9.64
N THR A 85 -31.40 13.21 -8.58
CA THR A 85 -30.35 14.21 -8.42
C THR A 85 -29.37 13.77 -7.34
N CYS A 86 -28.13 14.29 -7.36
CA CYS A 86 -27.15 14.01 -6.32
C CYS A 86 -27.70 14.29 -4.90
N SER A 87 -28.49 15.36 -4.75
CA SER A 87 -29.14 15.72 -3.48
C SER A 87 -30.19 14.72 -3.03
N SER A 88 -31.00 14.17 -3.95
CA SER A 88 -32.00 13.15 -3.61
C SER A 88 -31.34 11.81 -3.28
N ILE A 89 -30.31 11.41 -4.02
CA ILE A 89 -29.52 10.19 -3.76
C ILE A 89 -28.83 10.27 -2.40
N GLN A 90 -28.20 11.41 -2.08
CA GLN A 90 -27.53 11.59 -0.79
C GLN A 90 -28.53 11.55 0.38
N LYS A 91 -29.73 12.11 0.22
CA LYS A 91 -30.81 11.99 1.22
C LYS A 91 -31.28 10.54 1.34
N GLY A 92 -31.41 9.82 0.23
CA GLY A 92 -31.77 8.40 0.19
C GLY A 92 -30.78 7.53 0.96
N LEU A 93 -29.48 7.68 0.69
CA LEU A 93 -28.40 6.99 1.40
C LEU A 93 -28.42 7.25 2.92
N LYS A 94 -28.66 8.49 3.34
CA LYS A 94 -28.74 8.83 4.77
C LYS A 94 -29.97 8.25 5.48
N ARG A 95 -31.08 8.04 4.76
CA ARG A 95 -32.33 7.52 5.33
C ARG A 95 -32.32 6.01 5.53
N ARG A 96 -31.49 5.27 4.79
CA ARG A 96 -31.38 3.80 4.88
C ARG A 96 -30.17 3.33 5.71
N LYS A 97 -29.35 4.26 6.21
CA LYS A 97 -28.39 4.00 7.30
C LYS A 97 -29.11 4.01 8.64
#